data_AF-A0A970WHY9-F1
#
_entry.id   AF-A0A970WHY9-F1
#
_cell.length_a   1.000
_cell.length_b   1.000
_cell.length_c   1.000
_cell.angle_alpha   90.00
_cell.angle_beta   90.00
_cell.angle_gamma   90.00
#
_symmetry.space_group_name_H-M   'P 1'
#
loop_
_entity.id
_entity.type
_entity.pdbx_description
1 polymer ?
#
loop_
_entity_poly.entity_id
_entity_poly.type
_entity_poly.pdbx_seq_one_letter_code
_entity_poly.pdbx_strand_id
1 'polypeptide(L)'
;MSDDSSGIRPDTLPGSPFAQADRTASPFAPDPKLSIRHIMVWAACVAVYMSAFHTVNAYREDYRPDGLQTIFFGAWGVVAGTYLAAPLLMILRWKRGCSFPRSGGEIIWLLGALTVFEWLLIDLLFAVFDSGYAYLCYRGTRALFGIVLWLPAYIYAIRTCRGYWRAYFVFLLFAGFIWYVNETAWYSNIVLYVSWAMLNLSLLAGAVWVDLRRAGPSHPWPHWTGIIVGFSSSALSTLFHLIRNLTESEL
;
A
#
# COMPACT_ATOMS: atom_id res chain seq x y z
N MET A 1 51.26 20.14 -46.53
CA MET A 1 50.51 18.88 -46.38
C MET A 1 50.52 18.56 -44.90
N SER A 2 49.40 18.83 -44.24
CA SER A 2 49.18 18.69 -42.80
C SER A 2 48.35 17.44 -42.56
N ASP A 3 48.97 16.40 -42.01
CA ASP A 3 48.28 15.17 -41.59
C ASP A 3 47.66 15.37 -40.20
N ASP A 4 46.36 15.61 -40.19
CA ASP A 4 45.50 15.57 -39.00
C ASP A 4 45.19 14.11 -38.64
N SER A 5 46.04 13.48 -37.83
CA SER A 5 45.70 12.22 -37.14
C SER A 5 44.95 12.53 -35.84
N SER A 6 43.67 12.85 -35.97
CA SER A 6 42.79 13.03 -34.83
C SER A 6 42.44 11.69 -34.18
N GLY A 7 42.71 11.62 -32.88
CA GLY A 7 42.63 10.45 -32.04
C GLY A 7 41.29 9.71 -32.05
N ILE A 8 41.39 8.40 -32.26
CA ILE A 8 40.39 7.44 -31.81
C ILE A 8 40.57 7.31 -30.30
N ARG A 9 39.73 8.00 -29.51
CA ARG A 9 39.64 7.74 -28.05
C ARG A 9 38.81 6.47 -27.83
N PRO A 10 39.36 5.43 -27.17
CA PRO A 10 38.63 4.21 -26.85
C PRO A 10 37.85 4.39 -25.54
N ASP A 11 36.91 5.34 -25.49
CA ASP A 11 36.14 5.65 -24.27
C ASP A 11 34.63 5.51 -24.52
N THR A 12 34.16 4.36 -24.98
CA THR A 12 32.74 3.99 -24.90
C THR A 12 32.57 2.48 -24.72
N LEU A 13 33.21 1.91 -23.70
CA LEU A 13 32.72 0.66 -23.13
C LEU A 13 31.37 0.95 -22.42
N PRO A 14 30.33 0.14 -22.63
CA PRO A 14 29.06 0.31 -21.92
C PRO A 14 29.31 0.21 -20.41
N GLY A 15 28.90 1.24 -19.69
CA GLY A 15 29.13 1.36 -18.25
C GLY A 15 28.66 0.13 -17.48
N SER A 16 29.50 -0.33 -16.55
CA SER A 16 29.22 -1.42 -15.64
C SER A 16 27.85 -1.26 -14.95
N PRO A 17 27.04 -2.33 -14.81
CA PRO A 17 25.80 -2.29 -14.03
C PRO A 17 26.02 -2.03 -12.52
N PHE A 18 27.29 -1.95 -12.09
CA PHE A 18 27.72 -1.64 -10.73
C PHE A 18 28.46 -0.30 -10.61
N ALA A 19 28.47 0.53 -11.67
CA ALA A 19 29.04 1.87 -11.58
C ALA A 19 28.39 2.62 -10.41
N GLN A 20 29.21 3.11 -9.49
CA GLN A 20 28.76 3.94 -8.38
C GLN A 20 27.93 5.09 -8.94
N ALA A 21 26.71 5.24 -8.41
CA ALA A 21 25.81 6.31 -8.80
C ALA A 21 26.56 7.64 -8.70
N ASP A 22 26.80 8.25 -9.85
CA ASP A 22 27.42 9.56 -9.96
C ASP A 22 26.62 10.54 -9.09
N ARG A 23 27.28 11.09 -8.06
CA ARG A 23 26.66 12.03 -7.11
C ARG A 23 26.25 13.35 -7.78
N THR A 24 26.71 13.57 -9.01
CA THR A 24 26.40 14.74 -9.83
C THR A 24 25.35 14.46 -10.91
N ALA A 25 24.93 13.20 -11.10
CA ALA A 25 23.81 12.88 -11.96
C ALA A 25 22.56 13.59 -11.42
N SER A 26 21.89 14.34 -12.31
CA SER A 26 20.70 15.12 -11.99
C SER A 26 19.76 14.35 -11.06
N PRO A 27 19.30 14.94 -9.93
CA PRO A 27 18.31 14.31 -9.04
C PRO A 27 16.95 14.09 -9.75
N PHE A 28 16.84 14.53 -11.01
CA PHE A 28 15.71 14.39 -11.90
C PHE A 28 15.96 13.45 -13.08
N ALA A 29 17.01 12.61 -13.04
CA ALA A 29 17.18 11.55 -14.02
C ALA A 29 15.85 10.76 -14.14
N PRO A 30 15.27 10.62 -15.34
CA PRO A 30 14.02 9.91 -15.51
C PRO A 30 14.32 8.44 -15.26
N ASP A 31 13.92 7.93 -14.10
CA ASP A 31 13.17 6.68 -14.04
C ASP A 31 12.67 6.41 -12.61
N PRO A 32 11.48 5.80 -12.53
CA PRO A 32 11.53 4.38 -12.29
C PRO A 32 10.71 3.66 -13.36
N LYS A 33 11.36 3.18 -14.42
CA LYS A 33 10.99 1.87 -14.95
C LYS A 33 10.93 0.92 -13.77
N LEU A 34 9.85 0.16 -13.66
CA LEU A 34 9.62 -0.83 -12.64
C LEU A 34 10.81 -1.80 -12.62
N SER A 35 11.83 -1.48 -11.82
CA SER A 35 13.02 -2.32 -11.76
C SER A 35 12.58 -3.69 -11.22
N ILE A 36 13.19 -4.77 -11.72
CA ILE A 36 12.90 -6.13 -11.27
C ILE A 36 12.94 -6.22 -9.73
N ARG A 37 13.79 -5.43 -9.07
CA ARG A 37 13.87 -5.35 -7.60
C ARG A 37 12.56 -4.90 -6.95
N HIS A 38 11.82 -3.95 -7.54
CA HIS A 38 10.52 -3.50 -7.01
C HIS A 38 9.48 -4.61 -7.08
N ILE A 39 9.45 -5.35 -8.19
CA ILE A 39 8.56 -6.51 -8.37
C ILE A 39 8.93 -7.61 -7.39
N MET A 40 10.22 -7.89 -7.20
CA MET A 40 10.69 -8.90 -6.25
C MET A 40 10.33 -8.55 -4.81
N VAL A 41 10.56 -7.31 -4.38
CA VAL A 41 10.20 -6.87 -3.02
C VAL A 41 8.69 -6.90 -2.82
N TRP A 42 7.92 -6.42 -3.81
CA TRP A 42 6.47 -6.51 -3.78
C TRP A 42 5.96 -7.95 -3.69
N ALA A 43 6.44 -8.85 -4.55
CA ALA A 43 6.06 -10.25 -4.55
C ALA A 43 6.44 -10.94 -3.23
N ALA A 44 7.60 -10.62 -2.66
CA ALA A 44 7.99 -11.11 -1.34
C ALA A 44 7.05 -10.61 -0.24
N CYS A 45 6.66 -9.33 -0.25
CA CYS A 45 5.70 -8.78 0.72
C CYS A 45 4.32 -9.43 0.58
N VAL A 46 3.83 -9.64 -0.64
CA VAL A 46 2.56 -10.35 -0.90
C VAL A 46 2.65 -11.78 -0.37
N ALA A 47 3.74 -12.50 -0.68
CA ALA A 47 3.93 -13.88 -0.23
C ALA A 47 3.99 -13.99 1.31
N VAL A 48 4.73 -13.11 1.97
CA VAL A 48 4.82 -13.08 3.45
C VAL A 48 3.44 -12.81 4.06
N TYR A 49 2.71 -11.81 3.56
CA TYR A 49 1.37 -11.50 4.05
C TYR A 49 0.42 -12.69 3.87
N MET A 50 0.36 -13.25 2.66
CA MET A 50 -0.51 -14.37 2.34
C MET A 50 -0.14 -15.63 3.14
N SER A 51 1.15 -15.89 3.37
CA SER A 51 1.61 -16.99 4.20
C SER A 51 1.19 -16.82 5.66
N ALA A 52 1.35 -15.62 6.23
CA ALA A 52 0.91 -15.33 7.60
C ALA A 52 -0.61 -15.49 7.74
N PHE A 53 -1.36 -14.90 6.80
CA PHE A 53 -2.81 -14.99 6.75
C PHE A 53 -3.31 -16.44 6.62
N HIS A 54 -2.71 -17.22 5.70
CA HIS A 54 -3.06 -18.63 5.53
C HIS A 54 -2.74 -19.44 6.79
N THR A 55 -1.61 -19.17 7.44
CA THR A 55 -1.24 -19.87 8.68
C THR A 55 -2.28 -19.61 9.78
N VAL A 56 -2.67 -18.36 9.97
CA VAL A 56 -3.68 -17.97 10.97
C VAL A 56 -5.03 -18.64 10.70
N ASN A 57 -5.45 -18.71 9.44
CA ASN A 57 -6.71 -19.37 9.09
C ASN A 57 -6.64 -20.90 9.16
N ALA A 58 -5.47 -21.50 8.90
CA ALA A 58 -5.30 -22.95 9.05
C ALA A 58 -5.48 -23.42 10.51
N TYR A 59 -5.18 -22.56 11.50
CA TYR A 59 -5.45 -22.83 12.91
C TYR A 59 -6.93 -22.70 13.30
N ARG A 60 -7.77 -22.10 12.45
CA ARG A 60 -9.22 -22.05 12.64
C ARG A 60 -9.82 -23.26 11.93
N GLU A 61 -9.95 -24.38 12.63
CA GLU A 61 -10.43 -25.67 12.07
C GLU A 61 -11.80 -25.57 11.35
N ASP A 62 -12.61 -24.54 11.64
CA ASP A 62 -13.91 -24.27 11.00
C ASP A 62 -13.86 -23.31 9.79
N TYR A 63 -12.69 -22.76 9.44
CA TYR A 63 -12.60 -21.75 8.38
C TYR A 63 -12.38 -22.39 7.01
N ARG A 64 -13.48 -22.76 6.32
CA ARG A 64 -13.47 -23.05 4.88
C ARG A 64 -13.88 -21.81 4.11
N PRO A 65 -12.93 -21.02 3.57
CA PRO A 65 -13.31 -19.87 2.77
C PRO A 65 -14.07 -20.35 1.53
N ASP A 66 -15.25 -19.77 1.30
CA ASP A 66 -15.93 -19.92 0.02
C ASP A 66 -15.11 -19.25 -1.11
N GLY A 67 -15.53 -19.44 -2.36
CA GLY A 67 -14.83 -18.86 -3.51
C GLY A 67 -14.75 -17.33 -3.44
N LEU A 68 -15.76 -16.66 -2.87
CA LEU A 68 -15.82 -15.20 -2.71
C LEU A 68 -14.78 -14.70 -1.71
N GLN A 69 -14.71 -15.33 -0.55
CA GLN A 69 -13.74 -15.05 0.50
C GLN A 69 -12.32 -15.25 -0.01
N THR A 70 -12.07 -16.33 -0.76
CA THR A 70 -10.75 -16.59 -1.36
C THR A 70 -10.32 -15.46 -2.30
N ILE A 71 -11.21 -15.00 -3.18
CA ILE A 71 -10.95 -13.88 -4.10
C ILE A 71 -10.70 -12.59 -3.32
N PHE A 72 -11.54 -12.31 -2.32
CA PHE A 72 -11.42 -11.13 -1.47
C PHE A 72 -10.07 -11.09 -0.74
N PHE A 73 -9.65 -12.19 -0.10
CA PHE A 73 -8.37 -12.24 0.60
C PHE A 73 -7.18 -12.23 -0.34
N GLY A 74 -7.27 -12.86 -1.50
CA GLY A 74 -6.24 -12.75 -2.53
C GLY A 74 -6.03 -11.29 -2.98
N ALA A 75 -7.12 -10.57 -3.23
CA ALA A 75 -7.07 -9.15 -3.57
C ALA A 75 -6.50 -8.30 -2.43
N TRP A 76 -6.91 -8.59 -1.20
CA TRP A 76 -6.39 -7.90 -0.02
C TRP A 76 -4.89 -8.17 0.18
N GLY A 77 -4.41 -9.40 -0.04
CA GLY A 77 -2.99 -9.73 0.04
C GLY A 77 -2.12 -8.94 -0.93
N VAL A 78 -2.62 -8.68 -2.14
CA VAL A 78 -1.96 -7.80 -3.11
C VAL A 78 -1.88 -6.35 -2.62
N VAL A 79 -2.99 -5.83 -2.08
CA VAL A 79 -3.05 -4.47 -1.51
C VAL A 79 -2.10 -4.35 -0.32
N ALA A 80 -2.16 -5.30 0.61
CA ALA A 80 -1.33 -5.36 1.79
C ALA A 80 0.16 -5.45 1.45
N GLY A 81 0.52 -6.33 0.50
CA GLY A 81 1.89 -6.44 0.00
C GLY A 81 2.40 -5.14 -0.62
N THR A 82 1.52 -4.36 -1.26
CA THR A 82 1.87 -3.05 -1.82
C THR A 82 2.15 -2.02 -0.73
N TYR A 83 1.31 -1.97 0.30
CA TYR A 83 1.52 -1.11 1.47
C TYR A 83 2.77 -1.48 2.28
N LEU A 84 3.21 -2.75 2.28
CA LEU A 84 4.46 -3.15 2.92
C LEU A 84 5.70 -2.86 2.06
N ALA A 85 5.61 -3.07 0.75
CA ALA A 85 6.73 -2.89 -0.17
C ALA A 85 7.13 -1.41 -0.33
N ALA A 86 6.15 -0.51 -0.44
CA ALA A 86 6.40 0.91 -0.66
C ALA A 86 7.28 1.56 0.43
N PRO A 87 7.00 1.41 1.74
CA PRO A 87 7.86 1.91 2.82
C PRO A 87 9.23 1.25 2.86
N LEU A 88 9.33 -0.06 2.62
CA LEU A 88 10.63 -0.75 2.61
C LEU A 88 11.56 -0.15 1.56
N LEU A 89 11.02 0.12 0.38
CA LEU A 89 11.77 0.77 -0.69
C LEU A 89 12.06 2.24 -0.40
N MET A 90 11.16 2.94 0.30
CA MET A 90 11.41 4.29 0.80
C MET A 90 12.52 4.33 1.87
N ILE A 91 12.56 3.36 2.79
CA ILE A 91 13.63 3.20 3.79
C ILE A 91 14.96 2.90 3.10
N LEU A 92 14.97 2.05 2.07
CA LEU A 92 16.18 1.78 1.28
C LEU A 92 16.67 3.02 0.53
N ARG A 93 15.78 3.88 0.04
CA ARG A 93 16.14 5.20 -0.53
C ARG A 93 16.71 6.12 0.55
N TRP A 94 16.10 6.12 1.74
CA TRP A 94 16.57 6.92 2.86
C TRP A 94 17.99 6.54 3.29
N LYS A 95 18.28 5.24 3.42
CA LYS A 95 19.62 4.72 3.70
C LYS A 95 20.66 5.10 2.63
N ARG A 96 20.24 5.47 1.42
CA ARG A 96 21.11 5.96 0.33
C ARG A 96 21.27 7.48 0.32
N GLY A 97 20.79 8.17 1.35
CA GLY A 97 20.95 9.63 1.51
C GLY A 97 19.81 10.46 0.90
N CYS A 98 18.73 9.84 0.41
CA CYS A 98 17.54 10.60 0.00
C CYS A 98 16.71 10.98 1.23
N SER A 99 16.30 12.24 1.37
CA SER A 99 15.38 12.60 2.47
C SER A 99 13.99 11.98 2.27
N PHE A 100 13.35 11.58 3.37
CA PHE A 100 12.05 10.92 3.43
C PHE A 100 11.41 11.20 4.81
N PRO A 101 10.08 11.44 4.91
CA PRO A 101 9.12 11.67 3.83
C PRO A 101 9.18 13.10 3.25
N ARG A 102 8.93 13.25 1.94
CA ARG A 102 8.98 14.53 1.19
C ARG A 102 7.63 15.03 0.70
N SER A 103 6.67 14.14 0.50
CA SER A 103 5.34 14.47 -0.02
C SER A 103 4.24 13.84 0.81
N GLY A 104 3.02 14.37 0.72
CA GLY A 104 1.86 13.75 1.35
C GLY A 104 1.62 12.33 0.84
N GLY A 105 1.91 12.06 -0.44
CA GLY A 105 1.84 10.72 -1.01
C GLY A 105 2.76 9.73 -0.29
N GLU A 106 4.00 10.11 0.01
CA GLU A 106 4.93 9.28 0.78
C GLU A 106 4.42 9.01 2.21
N ILE A 107 3.76 9.99 2.84
CA ILE A 107 3.13 9.83 4.16
C ILE A 107 1.94 8.87 4.11
N ILE A 108 1.15 8.87 3.03
CA ILE A 108 0.03 7.93 2.85
C ILE A 108 0.52 6.48 2.84
N TRP A 109 1.63 6.20 2.17
CA TRP A 109 2.19 4.85 2.14
C TRP A 109 2.68 4.38 3.52
N LEU A 110 3.23 5.29 4.34
CA LEU A 110 3.57 4.97 5.73
C LEU A 110 2.32 4.66 6.56
N LEU A 111 1.27 5.47 6.43
CA LEU A 111 0.00 5.23 7.12
C LEU A 111 -0.62 3.90 6.69
N GLY A 112 -0.63 3.61 5.39
CA GLY A 112 -1.14 2.35 4.86
C GLY A 112 -0.35 1.13 5.35
N ALA A 113 0.98 1.25 5.49
CA ALA A 113 1.80 0.19 6.08
C ALA A 113 1.46 -0.06 7.54
N LEU A 114 1.26 1.02 8.33
CA LEU A 114 0.83 0.91 9.72
C LEU A 114 -0.52 0.17 9.82
N THR A 115 -1.46 0.43 8.90
CA THR A 115 -2.70 -0.37 8.80
C THR A 115 -2.40 -1.85 8.64
N VAL A 116 -1.56 -2.22 7.67
CA VAL A 116 -1.28 -3.63 7.39
C VAL A 116 -0.60 -4.31 8.57
N PHE A 117 0.31 -3.61 9.26
CA PHE A 117 0.94 -4.13 10.48
C PHE A 117 -0.07 -4.33 11.62
N GLU A 118 -1.03 -3.42 11.79
CA GLU A 118 -2.12 -3.59 12.75
C GLU A 118 -2.93 -4.86 12.45
N TRP A 119 -3.34 -5.06 11.20
CA TRP A 119 -4.09 -6.26 10.79
C TRP A 119 -3.29 -7.55 11.00
N LEU A 120 -2.01 -7.56 10.64
CA LEU A 120 -1.14 -8.72 10.88
C LEU A 120 -1.00 -9.03 12.37
N LEU A 121 -0.86 -8.00 13.21
CA LEU A 121 -0.78 -8.18 14.66
C LEU A 121 -2.09 -8.76 15.21
N ILE A 122 -3.23 -8.27 14.72
CA ILE A 122 -4.55 -8.80 15.07
C ILE A 122 -4.67 -10.27 14.70
N ASP A 123 -4.31 -10.63 13.46
CA ASP A 123 -4.35 -12.02 12.98
C ASP A 123 -3.44 -12.92 13.84
N LEU A 124 -2.25 -12.44 14.21
CA LEU A 124 -1.35 -13.15 15.11
C LEU A 124 -1.95 -13.32 16.52
N LEU A 125 -2.58 -12.29 17.08
CA LEU A 125 -3.26 -12.39 18.37
C LEU A 125 -4.37 -13.44 18.33
N PHE A 126 -5.14 -13.50 17.24
CA PHE A 126 -6.15 -14.54 17.04
C PHE A 126 -5.57 -15.95 16.88
N ALA A 127 -4.35 -16.09 16.37
CA ALA A 127 -3.67 -17.40 16.30
C ALA A 127 -3.10 -17.85 17.64
N VAL A 128 -2.75 -16.91 18.53
CA VAL A 128 -2.10 -17.20 19.82
C VAL A 128 -3.10 -17.37 20.97
N PHE A 129 -4.24 -16.66 20.93
CA PHE A 129 -5.22 -16.66 22.02
C PHE A 129 -6.51 -17.39 21.64
N ASP A 130 -7.13 -18.08 22.60
CA ASP A 130 -8.48 -18.66 22.45
C ASP A 130 -9.51 -17.60 22.03
N SER A 131 -10.49 -18.02 21.24
CA SER A 131 -11.42 -17.15 20.49
C SER A 131 -12.10 -16.05 21.32
N GLY A 132 -12.46 -16.32 22.58
CA GLY A 132 -13.07 -15.35 23.49
C GLY A 132 -12.11 -14.26 23.98
N TYR A 133 -10.89 -14.65 24.37
CA TYR A 133 -9.84 -13.70 24.78
C TYR A 133 -9.30 -12.93 23.58
N ALA A 134 -9.15 -13.61 22.44
CA ALA A 134 -8.72 -12.99 21.20
C ALA A 134 -9.67 -11.87 20.75
N TYR A 135 -10.98 -12.01 20.98
CA TYR A 135 -11.95 -10.95 20.66
C TYR A 135 -11.84 -9.71 21.55
N LEU A 136 -11.64 -9.90 22.86
CA LEU A 136 -11.40 -8.80 23.81
C LEU A 136 -10.06 -8.11 23.52
N CYS A 137 -9.02 -8.91 23.27
CA CYS A 137 -7.71 -8.42 22.83
C CYS A 137 -7.81 -7.69 21.48
N TYR A 138 -8.63 -8.16 20.54
CA TYR A 138 -8.87 -7.50 19.26
C TYR A 138 -9.46 -6.10 19.45
N ARG A 139 -10.58 -5.98 20.19
CA ARG A 139 -11.22 -4.69 20.44
C ARG A 139 -10.29 -3.74 21.20
N GLY A 140 -9.60 -4.24 22.23
CA GLY A 140 -8.65 -3.47 23.01
C GLY A 140 -7.45 -2.99 22.18
N THR A 141 -6.87 -3.89 21.39
CA THR A 141 -5.71 -3.60 20.52
C THR A 141 -6.09 -2.59 19.46
N ARG A 142 -7.25 -2.74 18.79
CA ARG A 142 -7.74 -1.76 17.82
C ARG A 142 -7.98 -0.38 18.43
N ALA A 143 -8.63 -0.30 19.59
CA ALA A 143 -8.84 0.97 20.27
C ALA A 143 -7.51 1.64 20.65
N LEU A 144 -6.56 0.84 21.16
CA LEU A 144 -5.20 1.31 21.48
C LEU A 144 -4.46 1.77 20.23
N PHE A 145 -4.47 1.02 19.13
CA PHE A 145 -3.86 1.42 17.87
C PHE A 145 -4.48 2.71 17.34
N GLY A 146 -5.81 2.83 17.38
CA GLY A 146 -6.55 4.04 17.01
C GLY A 146 -6.06 5.29 17.74
N ILE A 147 -5.91 5.20 19.06
CA ILE A 147 -5.57 6.35 19.92
C ILE A 147 -4.06 6.61 19.96
N VAL A 148 -3.25 5.55 20.06
CA VAL A 148 -1.81 5.65 20.34
C VAL A 148 -0.97 5.75 19.06
N LEU A 149 -1.42 5.16 17.96
CA LEU A 149 -0.65 5.13 16.71
C LEU A 149 -1.32 5.96 15.61
N TRP A 150 -2.58 5.70 15.33
CA TRP A 150 -3.30 6.33 14.23
C TRP A 150 -3.53 7.83 14.43
N LEU A 151 -4.10 8.22 15.57
CA LEU A 151 -4.39 9.63 15.83
C LEU A 151 -3.11 10.49 15.80
N PRO A 152 -1.99 10.12 16.46
CA PRO A 152 -0.73 10.86 16.34
C PRO A 152 -0.17 10.86 14.91
N ALA A 153 -0.26 9.74 14.18
CA ALA A 153 0.24 9.68 12.81
C ALA A 153 -0.54 10.58 11.85
N TYR A 154 -1.87 10.63 11.98
CA TYR A 154 -2.71 11.58 11.23
C TYR A 154 -2.46 13.02 11.65
N ILE A 155 -2.32 13.32 12.94
CA ILE A 155 -1.96 14.67 13.42
C ILE A 155 -0.61 15.10 12.85
N TYR A 156 0.38 14.21 12.85
CA TYR A 156 1.68 14.43 12.24
C TYR A 156 1.55 14.72 10.74
N ALA A 157 0.78 13.91 9.99
CA ALA A 157 0.53 14.11 8.57
C ALA A 157 -0.13 15.46 8.28
N ILE A 158 -1.16 15.83 9.05
CA ILE A 158 -1.89 17.10 8.94
C ILE A 158 -0.99 18.30 9.22
N ARG A 159 -0.08 18.19 10.20
CA ARG A 159 0.87 19.27 10.55
C ARG A 159 2.00 19.41 9.54
N THR A 160 2.46 18.28 8.97
CA THR A 160 3.59 18.24 8.05
C THR A 160 3.18 18.69 6.64
N CYS A 161 1.96 18.37 6.22
CA CYS A 161 1.46 18.70 4.90
C CYS A 161 0.76 20.07 4.83
N ARG A 162 0.76 20.69 3.64
CA ARG A 162 0.09 21.96 3.36
C ARG A 162 -0.89 21.83 2.19
N GLY A 163 -1.83 22.77 2.11
CA GLY A 163 -2.79 22.86 1.01
C GLY A 163 -3.66 21.61 0.90
N TYR A 164 -3.74 21.05 -0.31
CA TYR A 164 -4.64 19.93 -0.62
C TYR A 164 -4.34 18.67 0.22
N TRP A 165 -3.07 18.37 0.46
CA TRP A 165 -2.67 17.21 1.26
C TRP A 165 -3.17 17.33 2.71
N ARG A 166 -3.15 18.52 3.28
CA ARG A 166 -3.68 18.76 4.63
C ARG A 166 -5.18 18.51 4.69
N ALA A 167 -5.93 19.04 3.72
CA ALA A 167 -7.37 18.81 3.62
C ALA A 167 -7.68 17.32 3.42
N TYR A 168 -6.89 16.62 2.60
CA TYR A 168 -7.00 15.19 2.36
C TYR A 168 -6.80 14.37 3.63
N PHE A 169 -5.77 14.65 4.44
CA PHE A 169 -5.56 13.93 5.70
C PHE A 169 -6.63 14.22 6.76
N VAL A 170 -7.15 15.46 6.81
CA VAL A 170 -8.29 15.78 7.68
C VAL A 170 -9.52 14.97 7.26
N PHE A 171 -9.78 14.88 5.95
CA PHE A 171 -10.88 14.08 5.43
C PHE A 171 -10.71 12.59 5.73
N LEU A 172 -9.51 12.03 5.52
CA LEU A 172 -9.22 10.63 5.85
C LEU A 172 -9.39 10.33 7.34
N LEU A 173 -8.93 11.22 8.22
CA LEU A 173 -9.11 11.07 9.67
C LEU A 173 -10.61 11.05 10.02
N PHE A 174 -11.41 11.94 9.43
CA PHE A 174 -12.84 12.00 9.65
C PHE A 174 -13.56 10.76 9.09
N ALA A 175 -13.22 10.33 7.88
CA ALA A 175 -13.76 9.11 7.27
C ALA A 175 -13.41 7.86 8.10
N GLY A 176 -12.18 7.77 8.58
CA GLY A 176 -11.73 6.70 9.47
C GLY A 176 -12.46 6.70 10.82
N PHE A 177 -12.77 7.87 11.36
CA PHE A 177 -13.61 7.99 12.56
C PHE A 177 -15.04 7.49 12.32
N ILE A 178 -15.68 7.90 11.23
CA ILE A 178 -17.02 7.41 10.84
C ILE A 178 -17.00 5.89 10.67
N TRP A 179 -15.97 5.38 10.00
CA TRP A 179 -15.76 3.94 9.83
C TRP A 179 -15.67 3.22 11.18
N TYR A 180 -14.82 3.70 12.08
CA TYR A 180 -14.64 3.13 13.41
C TYR A 180 -15.94 3.09 14.21
N VAL A 181 -16.72 4.18 14.21
CA VAL A 181 -18.02 4.24 14.90
C VAL A 181 -19.00 3.22 14.30
N ASN A 182 -19.08 3.13 12.98
CA ASN A 182 -19.98 2.18 12.30
C ASN A 182 -19.56 0.72 12.51
N GLU A 183 -18.26 0.42 12.53
CA GLU A 183 -17.77 -0.92 12.80
C GLU A 183 -18.07 -1.38 14.24
N THR A 184 -18.00 -0.46 15.21
CA THR A 184 -18.42 -0.74 16.59
C THR A 184 -19.93 -0.96 16.74
N ALA A 185 -20.73 -0.54 15.75
CA ALA A 185 -22.19 -0.71 15.72
C ALA A 185 -22.66 -2.08 15.17
N TRP A 186 -21.79 -3.10 15.18
CA TRP A 186 -22.13 -4.53 15.02
C TRP A 186 -22.64 -5.01 13.64
N TYR A 187 -22.38 -4.28 12.55
CA TYR A 187 -22.61 -4.83 11.21
C TYR A 187 -21.32 -5.36 10.59
N SER A 188 -21.19 -6.70 10.55
CA SER A 188 -20.25 -7.46 9.71
C SER A 188 -20.65 -7.39 8.23
N ASN A 189 -20.94 -6.19 7.71
CA ASN A 189 -21.43 -6.05 6.36
C ASN A 189 -20.26 -5.92 5.39
N ILE A 190 -20.12 -6.90 4.52
CA ILE A 190 -19.26 -6.85 3.33
C ILE A 190 -19.44 -5.53 2.55
N VAL A 191 -20.66 -4.97 2.57
CA VAL A 191 -20.99 -3.65 2.02
C VAL A 191 -20.17 -2.52 2.64
N LEU A 192 -19.98 -2.52 3.97
CA LEU A 192 -19.13 -1.54 4.61
C LEU A 192 -17.69 -1.71 4.09
N TYR A 193 -17.16 -2.93 4.08
CA TYR A 193 -15.78 -3.19 3.64
C TYR A 193 -15.54 -2.76 2.19
N VAL A 194 -16.46 -3.10 1.29
CA VAL A 194 -16.42 -2.69 -0.12
C VAL A 194 -16.53 -1.17 -0.23
N SER A 195 -17.44 -0.53 0.51
CA SER A 195 -17.59 0.94 0.50
C SER A 195 -16.32 1.64 0.97
N TRP A 196 -15.66 1.12 2.01
CA TRP A 196 -14.38 1.63 2.51
C TRP A 196 -13.25 1.43 1.50
N ALA A 197 -13.18 0.26 0.87
CA ALA A 197 -12.20 -0.02 -0.17
C ALA A 197 -12.39 0.94 -1.36
N MET A 198 -13.62 1.12 -1.85
CA MET A 198 -13.94 2.05 -2.93
C MET A 198 -13.60 3.50 -2.57
N LEU A 199 -13.86 3.91 -1.33
CA LEU A 199 -13.50 5.24 -0.84
C LEU A 199 -11.98 5.43 -0.85
N ASN A 200 -11.22 4.48 -0.30
CA ASN A 200 -9.75 4.55 -0.31
C ASN A 200 -9.18 4.58 -1.72
N LEU A 201 -9.69 3.73 -2.62
CA LEU A 201 -9.25 3.71 -4.03
C LEU A 201 -9.56 5.02 -4.74
N SER A 202 -10.74 5.58 -4.52
CA SER A 202 -11.15 6.87 -5.11
C SER A 202 -10.27 8.01 -4.58
N LEU A 203 -9.97 7.99 -3.29
CA LEU A 203 -9.10 8.96 -2.65
C LEU A 203 -7.64 8.83 -3.13
N LEU A 204 -7.13 7.62 -3.29
CA LEU A 204 -5.79 7.37 -3.84
C LEU A 204 -5.69 7.81 -5.31
N ALA A 205 -6.70 7.48 -6.13
CA ALA A 205 -6.77 7.91 -7.51
C ALA A 205 -6.85 9.44 -7.63
N GLY A 206 -7.66 10.09 -6.77
CA GLY A 206 -7.74 11.55 -6.69
C GLY A 206 -6.42 12.20 -6.27
N ALA A 207 -5.73 11.62 -5.29
CA ALA A 207 -4.41 12.09 -4.86
C ALA A 207 -3.38 11.99 -5.99
N VAL A 208 -3.36 10.88 -6.73
CA VAL A 208 -2.50 10.71 -7.92
C VAL A 208 -2.83 11.71 -9.00
N TRP A 209 -4.11 11.92 -9.29
CA TRP A 209 -4.55 12.88 -10.29
C TRP A 209 -4.10 14.31 -9.97
N VAL A 210 -4.21 14.72 -8.70
CA VAL A 210 -3.76 16.05 -8.25
C VAL A 210 -2.25 16.19 -8.37
N ASP A 211 -1.48 15.16 -8.02
CA ASP A 211 -0.02 15.20 -8.15
C ASP A 211 0.44 15.13 -9.62
N LEU A 212 -0.22 14.36 -10.49
CA LEU A 212 0.09 14.31 -11.92
C LEU A 212 -0.20 15.65 -12.62
N ARG A 213 -1.20 16.40 -12.17
CA ARG A 213 -1.53 17.74 -12.71
C ARG A 213 -0.58 18.83 -12.26
N ARG A 214 0.14 18.64 -11.15
CA ARG A 214 1.16 19.58 -10.69
C ARG A 214 2.46 19.17 -11.37
N ALA A 215 2.93 19.97 -12.32
CA ALA A 215 4.13 19.73 -13.13
C ALA A 215 5.44 19.76 -12.28
N GLY A 216 5.56 18.84 -11.33
CA GLY A 216 6.71 18.63 -10.46
C GLY A 216 7.44 17.33 -10.79
N PRO A 217 8.60 17.10 -10.14
CA PRO A 217 9.36 15.86 -10.33
C PRO A 217 8.48 14.65 -10.07
N SER A 218 8.48 13.70 -11.01
CA SER A 218 7.72 12.46 -10.92
C SER A 218 8.13 11.70 -9.66
N HIS A 219 7.30 11.78 -8.64
CA HIS A 219 7.50 10.96 -7.47
C HIS A 219 7.36 9.47 -7.89
N PRO A 220 8.17 8.54 -7.33
CA PRO A 220 7.70 7.16 -7.15
C PRO A 220 6.46 7.24 -6.24
N TRP A 221 5.61 6.25 -5.96
CA TRP A 221 4.33 6.43 -5.22
C TRP A 221 3.09 6.50 -6.13
N PRO A 222 2.97 7.35 -7.16
CA PRO A 222 1.86 7.25 -8.11
C PRO A 222 1.83 5.90 -8.83
N HIS A 223 3.00 5.28 -9.04
CA HIS A 223 3.08 3.93 -9.61
C HIS A 223 2.52 2.85 -8.67
N TRP A 224 2.79 2.95 -7.37
CA TRP A 224 2.25 2.03 -6.37
C TRP A 224 0.73 2.17 -6.28
N THR A 225 0.23 3.40 -6.43
CA THR A 225 -1.20 3.64 -6.53
C THR A 225 -1.79 3.02 -7.79
N GLY A 226 -1.10 3.11 -8.94
CA GLY A 226 -1.52 2.45 -10.17
C GLY A 226 -1.63 0.93 -10.02
N ILE A 227 -0.68 0.31 -9.32
CA ILE A 227 -0.72 -1.13 -8.99
C ILE A 227 -1.94 -1.43 -8.12
N ILE A 228 -2.15 -0.70 -7.02
CA ILE A 228 -3.31 -0.90 -6.14
C ILE A 228 -4.63 -0.71 -6.92
N VAL A 229 -4.79 0.40 -7.63
CA VAL A 229 -6.03 0.70 -8.36
C VAL A 229 -6.29 -0.34 -9.45
N GLY A 230 -5.27 -0.76 -10.21
CA GLY A 230 -5.38 -1.81 -11.21
C GLY A 230 -5.85 -3.13 -10.60
N PHE A 231 -5.15 -3.64 -9.59
CA PHE A 231 -5.51 -4.91 -8.96
C PHE A 231 -6.84 -4.86 -8.23
N SER A 232 -7.12 -3.79 -7.48
CA SER A 232 -8.39 -3.66 -6.77
C SER A 232 -9.58 -3.50 -7.72
N SER A 233 -9.42 -2.80 -8.85
CA SER A 233 -10.49 -2.71 -9.85
C SER A 233 -10.78 -4.06 -10.51
N SER A 234 -9.74 -4.85 -10.86
CA SER A 234 -9.90 -6.21 -11.38
C SER A 234 -10.54 -7.16 -10.36
N ALA A 235 -10.13 -7.07 -9.09
CA ALA A 235 -10.72 -7.86 -8.01
C ALA A 235 -12.20 -7.51 -7.78
N LEU A 236 -12.54 -6.22 -7.72
CA LEU A 236 -13.92 -5.76 -7.58
C LEU A 236 -14.77 -6.20 -8.77
N SER A 237 -14.27 -6.08 -10.01
CA SER A 237 -14.97 -6.55 -11.20
C SER A 237 -15.25 -8.06 -11.15
N THR A 238 -14.26 -8.85 -10.74
CA THR A 238 -14.42 -10.31 -10.57
C THR A 238 -15.46 -10.63 -9.50
N LEU A 239 -15.43 -9.90 -8.38
CA LEU A 239 -16.41 -10.04 -7.29
C LEU A 239 -17.84 -9.73 -7.77
N PHE A 240 -18.03 -8.64 -8.51
CA PHE A 240 -19.33 -8.27 -9.07
C PHE A 240 -19.86 -9.33 -10.05
N HIS A 241 -19.01 -9.87 -10.92
CA HIS A 241 -19.41 -10.94 -11.83
C HIS A 241 -19.82 -12.21 -11.09
N LEU A 242 -19.11 -12.59 -10.03
CA LEU A 242 -19.45 -13.77 -9.25
C LEU A 242 -20.78 -13.59 -8.50
N ILE A 243 -20.98 -12.43 -7.86
CA ILE A 243 -22.23 -12.10 -7.17
C ILE A 243 -23.40 -12.17 -8.15
N ARG A 244 -23.27 -11.55 -9.34
CA ARG A 244 -24.31 -11.58 -10.37
C ARG A 244 -24.67 -13.01 -10.78
N ASN A 245 -23.67 -13.84 -11.08
CA ASN A 245 -23.89 -15.21 -11.51
C ASN A 245 -24.57 -16.07 -10.42
N LEU A 246 -24.23 -15.84 -9.14
CA LEU A 246 -24.89 -16.52 -8.01
C LEU A 246 -26.37 -16.12 -7.91
N THR A 247 -26.67 -14.82 -8.06
CA THR A 247 -28.05 -14.33 -8.03
C THR A 247 -28.88 -14.86 -9.19
N GLU A 248 -28.28 -15.01 -10.38
CA GLU A 248 -28.95 -15.57 -11.56
C GLU A 248 -29.20 -17.08 -11.45
N SER A 249 -28.40 -17.82 -10.67
CA SER A 249 -28.57 -19.28 -10.50
C SER A 249 -29.63 -19.70 -9.49
N GLU A 250 -30.12 -18.76 -8.66
CA GLU A 250 -31.16 -19.01 -7.65
C GLU A 250 -32.57 -18.61 -8.12
N LEU A 251 -32.70 -18.11 -9.36
CA LEU A 251 -33.96 -17.73 -10.02
C LEU A 251 -34.36 -18.74 -11.10
#